data_AF-A0A9D9VLZ2-F1
#
_entry.id   AF-A0A9D9VLZ2-F1
#
_cell.length_a   1.000
_cell.length_b   1.000
_cell.length_c   1.000
_cell.angle_alpha   90.00
_cell.angle_beta   90.00
_cell.angle_gamma   90.00
#
_symmetry.space_group_name_H-M   'P 1'
#
loop_
_entity.id
_entity.type
_entity.pdbx_description
1 polymer ?
#
loop_
_entity_poly.entity_id
_entity_poly.type
_entity_poly.pdbx_seq_one_letter_code
_entity_poly.pdbx_strand_id
1 'polypeptide(L)'
;MPTRDCKPLIDHISRLEGQLASIKKELQAESPNCLKAGATLRAASRSFSSLKHAFVSSFLQKKFFTRQQANSLLDSPEYNALLDLIRS
;
A
#
# COMPACT_ATOMS: atom_id res chain seq x y z
N MET A 1 4.49 -24.56 -10.41
CA MET A 1 5.28 -23.53 -9.70
C MET A 1 4.46 -22.25 -9.65
N PRO A 2 3.90 -21.78 -8.51
CA PRO A 2 3.18 -20.52 -8.46
C PRO A 2 4.15 -19.42 -8.03
N THR A 3 4.82 -18.77 -8.98
CA THR A 3 5.51 -17.50 -8.73
C THR A 3 4.74 -16.38 -9.43
N ARG A 4 4.68 -15.21 -8.76
CA ARG A 4 4.08 -13.94 -9.19
C ARG A 4 2.57 -13.88 -8.87
N ASP A 5 2.15 -13.08 -7.90
CA ASP A 5 2.06 -11.64 -8.20
C ASP A 5 2.25 -10.75 -6.95
N CYS A 6 3.45 -10.78 -6.35
CA CYS A 6 3.82 -9.76 -5.36
C CYS A 6 4.29 -8.45 -6.04
N LYS A 7 4.33 -8.40 -7.37
CA LYS A 7 4.87 -7.27 -8.13
C LYS A 7 4.12 -5.96 -7.83
N PRO A 8 2.78 -5.90 -7.78
CA PRO A 8 2.07 -4.69 -7.40
C PRO A 8 2.43 -4.16 -6.01
N LEU A 9 2.63 -5.07 -5.04
CA LEU A 9 3.06 -4.71 -3.68
C LEU A 9 4.50 -4.18 -3.67
N ILE A 10 5.40 -4.81 -4.41
CA ILE A 10 6.80 -4.36 -4.55
C ILE A 10 6.84 -2.98 -5.21
N ASP A 11 6.10 -2.78 -6.31
CA ASP A 11 6.04 -1.51 -7.01
C ASP A 11 5.47 -0.39 -6.11
N HIS A 12 4.47 -0.71 -5.26
CA HIS A 12 3.96 0.20 -4.22
C HIS A 12 5.02 0.57 -3.16
N ILE A 13 5.79 -0.41 -2.68
CA ILE A 13 6.86 -0.21 -1.71
C ILE A 13 7.94 0.70 -2.32
N SER A 14 8.40 0.41 -3.53
CA SER A 14 9.41 1.21 -4.21
C SER A 14 8.97 2.67 -4.41
N ARG A 15 7.69 2.89 -4.71
CA ARG A 15 7.12 4.25 -4.76
C ARG A 15 7.20 4.94 -3.40
N LEU A 16 6.82 4.25 -2.33
CA LEU A 16 6.86 4.79 -0.97
C LEU A 16 8.29 5.13 -0.54
N GLU A 17 9.26 4.26 -0.84
CA GLU A 17 10.68 4.51 -0.61
C GLU A 17 11.15 5.80 -1.31
N GLY A 18 10.77 6.00 -2.57
CA GLY A 18 11.07 7.24 -3.31
C GLY A 18 10.47 8.48 -2.65
N GLN A 19 9.24 8.39 -2.12
CA GLN A 19 8.61 9.50 -1.38
C GLN A 19 9.37 9.81 -0.09
N LEU A 20 9.74 8.79 0.70
CA LEU A 20 10.50 8.96 1.93
C LEU A 20 11.91 9.51 1.66
N ALA A 21 12.57 9.03 0.61
CA ALA A 21 13.87 9.54 0.17
C ALA A 21 13.78 11.02 -0.22
N SER A 22 12.72 11.42 -0.93
CA SER A 22 12.50 12.83 -1.28
C SER A 22 12.28 13.72 -0.05
N ILE A 23 11.54 13.23 0.97
CA ILE A 23 11.36 13.98 2.23
C ILE A 23 12.68 14.13 2.95
N LYS A 24 13.45 13.04 3.09
CA LYS A 24 14.76 13.05 3.72
C LYS A 24 15.69 14.04 3.04
N LYS A 25 15.75 14.03 1.70
CA LYS A 25 16.56 14.97 0.91
C LYS A 25 16.18 16.43 1.17
N GLU A 26 14.88 16.73 1.22
CA GLU A 26 14.39 18.09 1.49
C GLU A 26 14.76 18.56 2.89
N LEU A 27 14.65 17.70 3.90
CA LEU A 27 14.99 18.00 5.29
C LEU A 27 16.51 18.14 5.53
N GLN A 28 17.34 17.60 4.64
CA GLN A 28 18.80 17.71 4.69
C GLN A 28 19.33 18.96 3.99
N ALA A 29 18.49 19.74 3.30
CA ALA A 29 18.90 20.98 2.65
C ALA A 29 19.25 22.07 3.69
N GLU A 30 20.15 22.98 3.32
CA GLU A 30 20.51 24.14 4.17
C GLU A 30 19.30 25.04 4.48
N SER A 31 18.33 25.10 3.55
CA SER A 31 17.05 25.77 3.73
C SER A 31 15.90 24.84 3.28
N PRO A 32 15.34 24.01 4.18
CA PRO A 32 14.29 23.05 3.84
C PRO A 32 12.98 23.73 3.42
N ASN A 33 12.37 23.28 2.32
CA ASN A 33 11.00 23.67 2.00
C ASN A 33 9.99 22.79 2.76
N CYS A 34 9.59 23.25 3.95
CA CYS A 34 8.65 22.53 4.82
C CYS A 34 7.28 22.27 4.15
N LEU A 35 6.80 23.17 3.28
CA LEU A 35 5.54 22.97 2.57
C LEU A 35 5.63 21.80 1.59
N LYS A 36 6.74 21.72 0.84
CA LYS A 36 7.01 20.62 -0.08
C LYS A 36 7.24 19.30 0.65
N ALA A 37 8.01 19.31 1.74
CA ALA A 37 8.22 18.14 2.59
C ALA A 37 6.88 17.65 3.17
N GLY A 38 6.04 18.56 3.68
CA GLY A 38 4.72 18.25 4.22
C GLY A 38 3.75 17.68 3.18
N ALA A 39 3.73 18.24 1.96
CA ALA A 39 2.94 17.71 0.86
C ALA A 39 3.37 16.28 0.47
N THR A 40 4.68 16.04 0.41
CA THR A 40 5.24 14.71 0.11
C THR A 40 4.95 13.72 1.25
N LEU A 41 5.07 14.15 2.51
CA LEU A 41 4.74 13.34 3.69
C LEU A 41 3.27 12.92 3.69
N ARG A 42 2.36 13.84 3.37
CA ARG A 42 0.94 13.52 3.22
C ARG A 42 0.69 12.50 2.10
N ALA A 43 1.40 12.63 0.98
CA ALA A 43 1.32 11.66 -0.11
C ALA A 43 1.88 10.27 0.29
N ALA A 44 2.98 10.23 1.04
CA ALA A 44 3.57 9.00 1.56
C ALA A 44 2.63 8.29 2.55
N SER A 45 2.00 9.05 3.46
CA SER A 45 1.01 8.51 4.40
C SER A 45 -0.16 7.82 3.67
N ARG A 46 -0.69 8.45 2.60
CA ARG A 46 -1.73 7.83 1.77
C ARG A 46 -1.23 6.57 1.04
N SER A 47 -0.03 6.61 0.45
CA SER A 47 0.58 5.43 -0.18
C SER A 47 0.72 4.27 0.80
N PHE A 48 1.14 4.55 2.04
CA PHE A 48 1.30 3.54 3.08
C PHE A 48 -0.04 2.92 3.49
N SER A 49 -1.09 3.72 3.63
CA SER A 49 -2.44 3.19 3.89
C SER A 49 -2.91 2.25 2.77
N SER A 50 -2.73 2.65 1.50
CA SER A 50 -3.04 1.79 0.35
C SER A 50 -2.19 0.51 0.31
N LEU A 51 -0.91 0.59 0.69
CA LEU A 51 -0.04 -0.58 0.79
C LEU A 51 -0.52 -1.56 1.88
N LYS A 52 -0.88 -1.06 3.07
CA LYS A 52 -1.44 -1.87 4.16
C LYS A 52 -2.67 -2.64 3.69
N HIS A 53 -3.58 -1.95 3.01
CA HIS A 53 -4.79 -2.55 2.45
C HIS A 53 -4.47 -3.66 1.43
N ALA A 54 -3.64 -3.36 0.43
CA ALA A 54 -3.25 -4.33 -0.60
C ALA A 54 -2.54 -5.56 0.01
N PHE A 55 -1.70 -5.35 1.02
CA PHE A 55 -1.01 -6.42 1.72
C PHE A 55 -1.98 -7.35 2.43
N VAL A 56 -2.92 -6.81 3.22
CA VAL A 56 -3.90 -7.62 3.95
C VAL A 56 -4.84 -8.35 2.99
N SER A 57 -5.29 -7.68 1.92
CA SER A 57 -6.07 -8.30 0.86
C SER A 57 -5.35 -9.52 0.27
N SER A 58 -4.09 -9.35 -0.12
CA SER A 58 -3.26 -10.43 -0.67
C SER A 58 -3.02 -11.57 0.33
N PHE A 59 -2.80 -11.23 1.60
CA PHE A 59 -2.60 -12.21 2.67
C PHE A 59 -3.86 -13.06 2.88
N LEU A 60 -5.02 -12.42 2.98
CA LEU A 60 -6.29 -13.10 3.16
C LEU A 60 -6.56 -14.05 1.99
N GLN A 61 -6.43 -13.55 0.76
CA GLN A 61 -6.54 -14.32 -0.48
C GLN A 61 -5.67 -15.59 -0.48
N LYS A 62 -4.42 -15.50 -0.04
CA LYS A 62 -3.49 -16.64 -0.03
C LYS A 62 -3.74 -17.64 1.10
N LYS A 63 -4.13 -17.17 2.29
CA LYS A 63 -4.18 -18.01 3.50
C LYS A 63 -5.52 -18.69 3.69
N PHE A 64 -6.61 -18.03 3.31
CA PHE A 64 -7.96 -18.48 3.68
C PHE A 64 -8.81 -18.95 2.50
N PHE A 65 -8.34 -18.79 1.26
CA PHE A 65 -9.15 -19.11 0.08
C PHE A 65 -8.46 -20.07 -0.87
N THR A 66 -9.23 -21.02 -1.39
CA THR A 66 -8.80 -21.88 -2.50
C THR A 66 -8.89 -21.11 -3.82
N ARG A 67 -8.16 -21.54 -4.86
CA ARG A 67 -8.15 -20.88 -6.19
C ARG A 67 -9.56 -20.68 -6.79
N GLN A 68 -10.51 -21.57 -6.49
CA GLN A 68 -11.90 -21.45 -6.96
C GLN A 68 -12.71 -20.36 -6.22
N GLN A 69 -12.40 -20.08 -4.95
CA GLN A 69 -13.13 -19.13 -4.12
C GLN A 69 -12.67 -17.68 -4.35
N ALA A 70 -11.37 -17.48 -4.63
CA ALA A 70 -10.75 -16.16 -4.77
C ALA A 70 -11.45 -15.23 -5.78
N ASN A 71 -11.98 -15.77 -6.88
CA ASN A 71 -12.67 -14.97 -7.91
C ASN A 71 -14.08 -14.53 -7.50
N SER A 72 -14.76 -15.27 -6.63
CA SER A 72 -16.12 -14.91 -6.15
C SER A 72 -16.12 -13.89 -5.00
N LEU A 73 -14.95 -13.69 -4.37
CA LEU A 73 -14.80 -12.90 -3.14
C LEU A 73 -14.36 -11.46 -3.36
N LEU A 74 -13.75 -11.14 -4.50
CA LEU A 74 -13.47 -9.75 -4.86
C LEU A 74 -14.76 -8.90 -4.89
N ASP A 75 -15.89 -9.55 -5.18
CA ASP A 75 -17.22 -8.95 -5.20
C ASP A 75 -18.03 -9.21 -3.92
N SER A 76 -17.47 -9.87 -2.89
CA SER A 76 -18.17 -10.12 -1.63
C SER A 76 -18.27 -8.83 -0.79
N PRO A 77 -19.48 -8.45 -0.36
CA PRO A 77 -19.67 -7.27 0.50
C PRO A 77 -18.98 -7.40 1.86
N GLU A 78 -18.89 -8.60 2.43
CA GLU A 78 -18.23 -8.87 3.71
C GLU A 78 -16.71 -8.71 3.61
N TYR A 79 -16.12 -9.17 2.51
CA TYR A 79 -14.68 -9.01 2.25
C TYR A 79 -14.32 -7.53 2.08
N ASN A 80 -15.11 -6.79 1.31
CA ASN A 80 -14.93 -5.36 1.12
C ASN A 80 -15.15 -4.57 2.42
N ALA A 81 -16.14 -4.93 3.24
CA ALA A 81 -16.36 -4.32 4.54
C ALA A 81 -15.19 -4.52 5.50
N LEU A 82 -14.59 -5.71 5.53
CA LEU A 82 -13.39 -5.99 6.33
C LEU A 82 -12.20 -5.15 5.85
N LEU A 83 -12.01 -5.06 4.53
CA LEU A 83 -10.95 -4.26 3.93
C LEU A 83 -11.11 -2.76 4.21
N ASP A 84 -12.33 -2.24 4.18
CA ASP A 84 -12.63 -0.85 4.54
C ASP A 84 -12.37 -0.58 6.02
N LEU A 85 -12.69 -1.52 6.92
CA LEU A 85 -12.36 -1.41 8.34
C LEU A 85 -10.83 -1.35 8.58
N ILE A 86 -10.04 -2.04 7.77
CA ILE A 86 -8.58 -1.96 7.84
C ILE A 86 -8.06 -0.63 7.30
N ARG A 87 -8.81 0.04 6.43
CA ARG A 87 -8.41 1.32 5.80
C ARG A 87 -8.67 2.53 6.70
N SER A 88 -9.72 2.50 7.53
CA SER A 88 -10.00 3.51 8.58
C SER A 88 -8.88 3.58 9.62
#